data_AF-A0A4Y3QYS1-F1
#
_entry.id   AF-A0A4Y3QYS1-F1
#
_cell.length_a   1.000
_cell.length_b   1.000
_cell.length_c   1.000
_cell.angle_alpha   90.00
_cell.angle_beta   90.00
_cell.angle_gamma   90.00
#
_symmetry.space_group_name_H-M   'P 1'
#
loop_
_entity.id
_entity.type
_entity.pdbx_description
1 polymer ?
#
loop_
_entity_poly.entity_id
_entity_poly.type
_entity_poly.pdbx_seq_one_letter_code
_entity_poly.pdbx_strand_id
1 'polypeptide(L)'
;MDPLMVSVAEAVRRRAQAPQPATALDPDAELSSLGVSSLGVAGLVGDLEEMFAFRFPDDAVTPEVFRTIRSLTDTVRAHRAQQSQQAG
;
A
#
# COMPACT_ATOMS: atom_id res chain seq x y z
N MET A 1 -8.68 12.06 -6.02
CA MET A 1 -8.02 10.75 -5.81
C MET A 1 -9.03 9.82 -5.17
N ASP A 2 -8.98 8.54 -5.51
CA ASP A 2 -9.83 7.50 -4.94
C ASP A 2 -9.58 7.37 -3.41
N PRO A 3 -10.61 7.14 -2.58
CA PRO A 3 -10.45 7.10 -1.12
C PRO A 3 -9.52 5.97 -0.65
N LEU A 4 -9.49 4.82 -1.32
CA LEU A 4 -8.55 3.73 -1.02
C LEU A 4 -7.12 4.19 -1.30
N MET A 5 -6.90 4.84 -2.44
CA MET A 5 -5.59 5.36 -2.82
C MET A 5 -5.08 6.42 -1.83
N VAL A 6 -5.96 7.27 -1.29
CA VAL A 6 -5.58 8.23 -0.24
C VAL A 6 -5.12 7.50 1.03
N SER A 7 -5.86 6.48 1.47
CA SER A 7 -5.46 5.67 2.63
C SER A 7 -4.12 4.95 2.43
N VAL A 8 -3.90 4.36 1.25
CA VAL A 8 -2.63 3.69 0.91
C VAL A 8 -1.47 4.69 0.86
N ALA A 9 -1.68 5.87 0.25
CA ALA A 9 -0.67 6.93 0.21
C ALA A 9 -0.29 7.42 1.61
N GLU A 10 -1.26 7.56 2.52
CA GLU A 10 -1.00 7.93 3.91
C GLU A 10 -0.21 6.84 4.66
N ALA A 11 -0.53 5.56 4.46
CA ALA A 11 0.24 4.45 5.03
C ALA A 11 1.69 4.45 4.53
N VAL A 12 1.90 4.67 3.22
CA VAL A 12 3.24 4.82 2.61
C VAL A 12 3.99 6.00 3.21
N ARG A 13 3.32 7.15 3.34
CA ARG A 13 3.91 8.38 3.88
C ARG A 13 4.41 8.21 5.31
N ARG A 14 3.70 7.44 6.14
CA ARG A 14 4.12 7.11 7.52
C ARG A 14 5.40 6.29 7.58
N ARG A 15 5.70 5.51 6.53
CA ARG A 15 6.89 4.64 6.44
C ARG A 15 8.05 5.27 5.67
N ALA A 16 7.77 6.32 4.90
CA ALA A 16 8.78 7.10 4.21
C ALA A 16 9.73 7.79 5.22
N GLN A 17 11.03 7.59 5.07
CA GLN A 17 12.05 8.22 5.92
C GLN A 17 12.35 9.66 5.50
N ALA A 18 12.05 10.02 4.25
CA ALA A 18 12.30 11.36 3.71
C ALA A 18 11.11 12.28 3.99
N PRO A 19 11.34 13.58 4.30
CA PRO A 19 10.26 14.55 4.45
C PRO A 19 9.47 14.65 3.16
N GLN A 20 8.27 14.06 3.16
CA GLN A 20 7.38 14.13 2.01
C GLN A 20 6.72 15.50 1.98
N PRO A 21 6.64 16.14 0.79
CA PRO A 21 5.94 17.41 0.66
C PRO A 21 4.50 17.28 1.17
N ALA A 22 3.92 18.39 1.64
CA ALA A 22 2.53 18.40 2.12
C ALA A 22 1.50 18.15 0.99
N THR A 23 1.96 18.17 -0.27
CA THR A 23 1.16 17.78 -1.43
C THR A 23 0.96 16.27 -1.51
N ALA A 24 -0.01 15.84 -2.30
CA ALA A 24 -0.28 14.43 -2.53
C ALA A 24 0.97 13.72 -3.09
N LEU A 25 1.26 12.52 -2.58
CA LEU A 25 2.28 11.65 -3.16
C LEU A 25 1.89 11.28 -4.59
N ASP A 26 2.88 11.26 -5.48
CA ASP A 26 2.68 10.79 -6.85
C ASP A 26 2.40 9.28 -6.82
N PRO A 27 1.26 8.81 -7.37
CA PRO A 27 0.87 7.41 -7.26
C PRO A 27 1.69 6.46 -8.13
N ASP A 28 2.39 7.00 -9.13
CA ASP A 28 3.24 6.28 -10.06
C ASP A 28 4.73 6.31 -9.65
N ALA A 29 5.07 7.08 -8.61
CA ALA A 29 6.40 7.11 -8.01
C ALA A 29 6.74 5.79 -7.31
N GLU A 30 8.00 5.41 -7.43
CA GLU A 30 8.50 4.20 -6.78
C GLU A 30 8.60 4.41 -5.27
N LEU A 31 8.12 3.45 -4.47
CA LEU A 31 8.16 3.54 -3.00
C LEU A 31 9.59 3.69 -2.48
N SER A 32 10.55 3.08 -3.16
CA SER A 32 11.99 3.23 -2.86
C SER A 32 12.47 4.68 -3.05
N SER A 33 11.98 5.39 -4.06
CA SER A 33 12.27 6.82 -4.27
C SER A 33 11.61 7.70 -3.22
N LEU A 34 10.51 7.25 -2.61
CA LEU A 34 9.88 7.92 -1.46
C LEU A 34 10.62 7.64 -0.13
N GLY A 35 11.66 6.80 -0.14
CA GLY A 35 12.44 6.46 1.05
C GLY A 35 11.85 5.32 1.89
N VAL A 36 10.96 4.51 1.30
CA VAL A 36 10.47 3.27 1.92
C VAL A 36 11.51 2.17 1.69
N SER A 37 12.23 1.80 2.74
CA SER A 37 13.18 0.68 2.73
C SER A 37 12.45 -0.66 2.88
N SER A 38 13.15 -1.79 2.69
CA SER A 38 12.59 -3.15 2.84
C SER A 38 11.93 -3.39 4.20
N LEU A 39 12.52 -2.84 5.29
CA LEU A 39 11.92 -2.89 6.62
C LEU A 39 10.65 -2.01 6.71
N GLY A 40 10.64 -0.88 6.01
CA GLY A 40 9.47 -0.03 5.85
C GLY A 40 8.35 -0.73 5.08
N VAL A 41 8.69 -1.55 4.07
CA VAL A 41 7.74 -2.38 3.33
C VAL A 41 7.12 -3.44 4.24
N ALA A 42 7.91 -4.18 5.01
CA ALA A 42 7.37 -5.16 5.96
C ALA A 42 6.41 -4.51 6.98
N GLY A 43 6.76 -3.31 7.46
CA GLY A 43 5.86 -2.52 8.31
C GLY A 43 4.61 -2.01 7.58
N LEU A 44 4.74 -1.63 6.31
CA LEU A 44 3.64 -1.19 5.46
C LEU A 44 2.63 -2.33 5.22
N VAL A 45 3.11 -3.55 5.00
CA VAL A 45 2.26 -4.75 4.90
C VAL A 45 1.38 -4.85 6.13
N GLY A 46 1.96 -4.84 7.33
CA GLY A 46 1.20 -4.91 8.58
C GLY A 46 0.20 -3.76 8.74
N ASP A 47 0.59 -2.52 8.40
CA ASP A 47 -0.29 -1.34 8.48
C ASP A 47 -1.53 -1.50 7.58
N LEU A 48 -1.34 -2.02 6.37
CA LEU A 48 -2.42 -2.24 5.40
C LEU A 48 -3.33 -3.40 5.82
N GLU A 49 -2.76 -4.50 6.30
CA GLU A 49 -3.51 -5.65 6.81
C GLU A 49 -4.43 -5.24 7.97
N GLU A 50 -3.90 -4.47 8.92
CA GLU A 50 -4.67 -3.93 10.04
C GLU A 50 -5.72 -2.91 9.57
N MET A 51 -5.33 -1.96 8.71
CA MET A 51 -6.21 -0.88 8.24
C MET A 51 -7.42 -1.40 7.45
N PHE A 52 -7.23 -2.44 6.66
CA PHE A 52 -8.26 -2.97 5.77
C PHE A 52 -8.82 -4.33 6.22
N ALA A 53 -8.40 -4.84 7.38
CA ALA A 53 -8.84 -6.11 7.95
C ALA A 53 -8.73 -7.29 6.96
N PHE A 54 -7.58 -7.41 6.30
CA PHE A 54 -7.26 -8.54 5.42
C PHE A 54 -5.84 -9.02 5.68
N ARG A 55 -5.47 -10.16 5.09
CA ARG A 55 -4.08 -10.60 5.02
C ARG A 55 -3.62 -10.66 3.59
N PHE A 56 -2.41 -10.20 3.34
CA PHE A 56 -1.76 -10.48 2.06
C PHE A 56 -1.43 -11.98 2.00
N PRO A 57 -1.72 -12.65 0.87
CA PRO A 57 -1.14 -13.95 0.60
C PRO A 57 0.39 -13.86 0.64
N ASP A 58 1.07 -14.90 1.13
CA ASP A 58 2.54 -14.98 1.09
C ASP A 58 3.10 -14.72 -0.33
N ASP A 59 2.41 -15.21 -1.36
CA ASP A 59 2.79 -15.05 -2.76
C ASP A 59 2.51 -13.64 -3.32
N ALA A 60 1.66 -12.85 -2.64
CA ALA A 60 1.34 -11.49 -3.05
C ALA A 60 2.33 -10.45 -2.48
N VAL A 61 3.17 -10.84 -1.51
CA VAL A 61 4.16 -9.94 -0.90
C VAL A 61 5.40 -9.85 -1.78
N THR A 62 5.25 -9.29 -2.99
CA THR A 62 6.33 -9.20 -3.99
C THR A 62 6.78 -7.75 -4.23
N PRO A 63 8.05 -7.53 -4.62
CA PRO A 63 8.55 -6.19 -4.90
C PRO A 63 7.78 -5.46 -6.00
N GLU A 64 7.11 -6.17 -6.91
CA GLU A 64 6.26 -5.58 -7.95
C GLU A 64 4.98 -4.95 -7.38
N VAL A 65 4.36 -5.58 -6.37
CA VAL A 65 3.20 -5.05 -5.65
C VAL A 65 3.58 -3.80 -4.85
N PHE A 66 4.75 -3.81 -4.20
CA PHE A 66 5.29 -2.66 -3.45
C PHE A 66 6.12 -1.71 -4.31
N ARG A 67 5.98 -1.77 -5.64
CA ARG A 67 6.73 -0.87 -6.52
C ARG A 67 6.21 0.55 -6.41
N THR A 68 4.89 0.74 -6.52
CA THR A 68 4.24 2.05 -6.55
C THR A 68 2.97 2.05 -5.69
N ILE A 69 2.49 3.24 -5.31
CA ILE A 69 1.21 3.39 -4.59
C ILE A 69 0.06 2.84 -5.44
N ARG A 70 0.11 3.03 -6.77
CA ARG A 70 -0.89 2.52 -7.71
C ARG A 70 -0.96 1.00 -7.69
N SER A 71 0.17 0.29 -7.84
CA SER A 71 0.21 -1.18 -7.79
C SER A 71 -0.34 -1.70 -6.47
N LEU A 72 0.09 -1.10 -5.37
CA LEU A 72 -0.34 -1.50 -4.03
C LEU A 72 -1.85 -1.30 -3.83
N THR A 73 -2.38 -0.18 -4.29
CA THR A 73 -3.81 0.12 -4.26
C THR A 73 -4.62 -0.88 -5.08
N ASP A 74 -4.12 -1.29 -6.24
CA ASP A 74 -4.78 -2.28 -7.10
C ASP A 74 -4.85 -3.66 -6.42
N THR A 75 -3.76 -4.09 -5.78
CA THR A 75 -3.72 -5.33 -5.01
C THR A 75 -4.71 -5.31 -3.84
N VAL A 76 -4.74 -4.23 -3.04
CA VAL A 76 -5.71 -4.09 -1.93
C VAL A 76 -7.15 -4.11 -2.46
N ARG A 77 -7.41 -3.42 -3.59
CA ARG A 77 -8.73 -3.41 -4.24
C ARG A 77 -9.16 -4.80 -4.68
N ALA A 78 -8.27 -5.57 -5.30
CA ALA A 78 -8.54 -6.93 -5.73
C ALA A 78 -8.89 -7.84 -4.53
N HIS A 79 -8.19 -7.72 -3.41
CA HIS A 79 -8.49 -8.50 -2.20
C HIS A 79 -9.82 -8.11 -1.56
N ARG A 80 -10.12 -6.81 -1.43
CA ARG A 80 -11.41 -6.35 -0.89
C ARG A 80 -12.59 -6.81 -1.72
N ALA A 81 -12.45 -6.82 -3.05
CA ALA A 81 -13.47 -7.35 -3.94
C ALA A 81 -13.72 -8.85 -3.71
N GLN A 82 -12.67 -9.64 -3.46
CA GLN A 82 -12.78 -11.07 -3.16
C GLN A 82 -13.41 -11.34 -1.78
N GLN A 83 -13.01 -10.60 -0.74
CA GLN A 83 -13.62 -10.70 0.60
C GLN A 83 -15.12 -10.41 0.57
N SER A 84 -15.54 -9.42 -0.24
CA SER A 84 -16.96 -9.08 -0.41
C SER A 84 -17.75 -10.20 -1.09
N GLN A 85 -17.10 -11.04 -1.90
CA GLN A 85 -17.70 -12.20 -2.57
C GLN A 85 -17.74 -13.45 -1.68
N GLN A 86 -16.88 -13.54 -0.66
CA GLN A 86 -16.83 -14.68 0.27
C GLN A 86 -17.79 -14.54 1.46
N ALA A 87 -18.42 -13.38 1.63
CA ALA A 87 -19.39 -13.12 2.69
C ALA A 87 -20.86 -13.45 2.29
N GLY A 88 -21.06 -14.28 1.26
CA GLY A 88 -22.37 -14.67 0.71
C GLY A 88 -22.83 -16.05 1.14
#